data_AF-A0A5N8HIN8-F1
#
_entry.id   AF-A0A5N8HIN8-F1
#
_cell.length_a   1.000
_cell.length_b   1.000
_cell.length_c   1.000
_cell.angle_alpha   90.00
_cell.angle_beta   90.00
_cell.angle_gamma   90.00
#
_symmetry.space_group_name_H-M   'P 1'
#
loop_
_entity.id
_entity.type
_entity.pdbx_description
1 polymer ?
#
loop_
_entity_poly.entity_id
_entity_poly.type
_entity_poly.pdbx_seq_one_letter_code
_entity_poly.pdbx_strand_id
1 'polypeptide(L)'
;EMVAPNGSIGFRWGEKGKWNLEQRDGKTGEETELQLSLLGSQDEIAEVGFPYFGGDGTEHFNKVELENVLLHKLPVKRLQLADGSTALVTTVYDLTLANYGLERGLNDVNCATSYDDVKAYTPAWAEQITGVSRSQIIRIAREFADNADKTHGRSMIIVGAGLNHWYHLDMNYRGLINMLIFCGCVGQSGGGWAHYVGQEKLRPQTGWQPLAFALDWQRPARHMNSTSYFYNHSSQWRYETVTAEELLSPMADKSRYTGHLIDFNVRAERMGWLPSAPQLGTNPLTIAGEAEKAGMNPVDYTVKSLKEGSIRFAAEQPENGKNHPRNLFIWRSNLLGSSGKGHEFMLKYLLGTEHGIQGKDLGQQGGVKPEEVDWQDNGLEGKLDLVVTLDFRLSSTCLYSDIILPTATWYEKDDMNTSDMHPFIHPLSAAVDPAWEAKSDWEIYKAIA
;
A
#
# COMPACT_ATOMS: atom_id res chain seq x y z
N GLU A 1 31.47 -21.85 2.93
CA GLU A 1 30.40 -22.51 3.71
C GLU A 1 29.15 -21.65 3.64
N MET A 2 27.95 -22.23 3.77
CA MET A 2 26.71 -21.45 3.80
C MET A 2 26.31 -21.17 5.25
N VAL A 3 26.26 -19.90 5.61
CA VAL A 3 25.87 -19.44 6.95
C VAL A 3 24.77 -18.39 6.84
N ALA A 4 23.91 -18.31 7.86
CA ALA A 4 22.92 -17.25 7.95
C ALA A 4 23.51 -16.10 8.78
N PRO A 5 23.59 -14.86 8.26
CA PRO A 5 24.06 -13.71 9.03
C PRO A 5 23.25 -13.53 10.32
N ASN A 6 23.91 -13.17 11.41
CA ASN A 6 23.24 -12.73 12.62
C ASN A 6 22.23 -11.61 12.30
N GLY A 7 21.01 -11.75 12.81
CA GLY A 7 19.93 -10.79 12.58
C GLY A 7 19.23 -10.82 11.22
N SER A 8 19.49 -11.85 10.41
CA SER A 8 18.65 -12.19 9.25
C SER A 8 17.17 -12.38 9.64
N ILE A 9 16.26 -12.21 8.68
CA ILE A 9 14.80 -12.27 8.91
C ILE A 9 14.30 -13.57 9.58
N GLY A 10 15.00 -14.70 9.40
CA GLY A 10 14.68 -15.96 10.07
C GLY A 10 14.78 -15.88 11.60
N PHE A 11 15.62 -14.99 12.13
CA PHE A 11 15.78 -14.74 13.57
C PHE A 11 14.70 -13.81 14.14
N ARG A 12 13.82 -13.25 13.29
CA ARG A 12 12.69 -12.38 13.69
C ARG A 12 11.68 -13.08 14.59
N TRP A 13 11.46 -14.38 14.36
CA TRP A 13 10.41 -15.15 15.04
C TRP A 13 10.92 -15.91 16.29
N GLY A 14 12.15 -15.62 16.75
CA GLY A 14 12.73 -16.13 18.00
C GLY A 14 12.61 -15.16 19.19
N GLU A 15 12.85 -15.64 20.41
CA GLU A 15 12.43 -14.97 21.66
C GLU A 15 13.11 -13.61 21.99
N LYS A 16 14.17 -13.20 21.29
CA LYS A 16 14.73 -11.82 21.33
C LYS A 16 15.46 -11.54 20.02
N GLY A 17 14.75 -11.07 18.99
CA GLY A 17 15.36 -10.75 17.70
C GLY A 17 16.58 -9.84 17.85
N LYS A 18 17.75 -10.29 17.38
CA LYS A 18 18.97 -9.48 17.25
C LYS A 18 18.89 -8.79 15.88
N TRP A 19 18.89 -7.47 15.80
CA TRP A 19 18.78 -6.73 14.53
C TRP A 19 20.11 -6.07 14.21
N ASN A 20 20.98 -6.75 13.48
CA ASN A 20 22.19 -6.15 12.93
C ASN A 20 22.57 -6.82 11.61
N LEU A 21 23.55 -6.25 10.92
CA LEU A 21 24.15 -6.80 9.71
C LEU A 21 25.63 -7.12 9.98
N GLU A 22 25.94 -7.56 11.20
CA GLU A 22 27.31 -7.90 11.56
C GLU A 22 27.79 -9.10 10.75
N GLN A 23 29.07 -9.08 10.44
CA GLN A 23 29.82 -10.14 9.77
C GLN A 23 30.04 -11.33 10.75
N ARG A 24 28.94 -11.94 11.18
CA ARG A 24 28.88 -13.02 12.18
C ARG A 24 27.87 -14.09 11.78
N ASP A 25 28.21 -15.34 12.05
CA ASP A 25 27.27 -16.45 11.96
C ASP A 25 26.13 -16.27 12.99
N GLY A 26 24.89 -16.32 12.55
CA GLY A 26 23.72 -16.09 13.40
C GLY A 26 23.41 -17.20 14.41
N LYS A 27 23.97 -18.40 14.21
CA LYS A 27 23.84 -19.54 15.11
C LYS A 27 25.01 -19.60 16.11
N THR A 28 26.25 -19.48 15.66
CA THR A 28 27.43 -19.65 16.52
C THR A 28 27.93 -18.32 17.11
N GLY A 29 27.67 -17.19 16.43
CA GLY A 29 28.19 -15.87 16.80
C GLY A 29 29.66 -15.64 16.40
N GLU A 30 30.29 -16.61 15.74
CA GLU A 30 31.66 -16.52 15.24
C GLU A 30 31.76 -15.48 14.13
N GLU A 31 32.91 -14.81 14.07
CA GLU A 31 33.20 -13.85 13.01
C GLU A 31 33.36 -14.59 11.67
N THR A 32 32.73 -14.06 10.63
CA THR A 32 32.70 -14.67 9.31
C THR A 32 32.70 -13.59 8.24
N GLU A 33 33.28 -13.86 7.08
CA GLU A 33 33.24 -12.94 5.94
C GLU A 33 32.10 -13.33 5.00
N LEU A 34 31.02 -12.55 5.05
CA LEU A 34 29.84 -12.72 4.23
C LEU A 34 30.06 -12.11 2.84
N GLN A 35 29.67 -12.86 1.82
CA GLN A 35 29.73 -12.43 0.44
C GLN A 35 28.36 -11.94 -0.03
N LEU A 36 28.34 -10.88 -0.83
CA LEU A 36 27.11 -10.40 -1.46
C LEU A 36 26.68 -11.29 -2.63
N SER A 37 27.63 -11.96 -3.29
CA SER A 37 27.41 -12.70 -4.53
C SER A 37 28.01 -14.10 -4.46
N LEU A 38 27.39 -15.05 -5.18
CA LEU A 38 27.97 -16.37 -5.44
C LEU A 38 28.92 -16.39 -6.64
N LEU A 39 29.08 -15.27 -7.37
CA LEU A 39 29.97 -15.23 -8.52
C LEU A 39 31.43 -15.46 -8.10
N GLY A 40 32.09 -16.41 -8.74
CA GLY A 40 33.42 -16.92 -8.38
C GLY A 40 33.41 -18.06 -7.36
N SER A 41 32.27 -18.32 -6.70
CA SER A 41 32.12 -19.40 -5.71
C SER A 41 30.95 -20.35 -6.01
N GLN A 42 30.27 -20.16 -7.15
CA GLN A 42 29.12 -20.96 -7.57
C GLN A 42 29.50 -22.40 -7.93
N ASP A 43 28.51 -23.29 -7.86
CA ASP A 43 28.66 -24.67 -8.30
C ASP A 43 28.30 -24.79 -9.80
N GLU A 44 27.32 -24.01 -10.25
CA GLU A 44 26.85 -23.96 -11.63
C GLU A 44 26.24 -22.59 -11.98
N ILE A 45 25.90 -22.40 -13.26
CA ILE A 45 25.14 -21.25 -13.76
C ILE A 45 23.75 -21.71 -14.15
N ALA A 46 22.72 -21.05 -13.63
CA ALA A 46 21.33 -21.33 -13.95
C ALA A 46 20.69 -20.18 -14.74
N GLU A 47 19.69 -20.50 -15.56
CA GLU A 47 18.84 -19.50 -16.22
C GLU A 47 17.59 -19.23 -15.36
N VAL A 48 17.29 -17.95 -15.15
CA VAL A 48 16.14 -17.50 -14.36
C VAL A 48 15.35 -16.48 -15.17
N GLY A 49 14.04 -16.67 -15.27
CA GLY A 49 13.14 -15.77 -15.97
C GLY A 49 12.71 -14.57 -15.12
N PHE A 50 12.81 -13.37 -15.71
CA PHE A 50 12.35 -12.12 -15.14
C PHE A 50 11.24 -11.53 -16.02
N PRO A 51 10.14 -11.03 -15.43
CA PRO A 51 9.09 -10.42 -16.22
C PRO A 51 9.54 -9.07 -16.79
N TYR A 52 9.18 -8.81 -18.03
CA TYR A 52 9.37 -7.54 -18.70
C TYR A 52 8.03 -6.99 -19.17
N PHE A 53 7.66 -5.82 -18.65
CA PHE A 53 6.37 -5.17 -18.92
C PHE A 53 6.47 -4.06 -19.99
N GLY A 54 7.67 -3.75 -20.47
CA GLY A 54 7.86 -2.70 -21.48
C GLY A 54 7.64 -3.17 -22.93
N GLY A 55 7.34 -4.45 -23.13
CA GLY A 55 7.14 -5.06 -24.46
C GLY A 55 5.75 -4.77 -25.02
N ASP A 56 4.78 -4.57 -24.13
CA ASP A 56 3.39 -4.26 -24.48
C ASP A 56 3.14 -2.75 -24.29
N GLY A 57 2.68 -2.10 -25.36
CA GLY A 57 2.41 -0.66 -25.37
C GLY A 57 0.93 -0.37 -25.20
N THR A 58 0.62 0.83 -24.72
CA THR A 58 -0.76 1.36 -24.74
C THR A 58 -0.77 2.68 -25.50
N GLU A 59 -1.95 3.26 -25.75
CA GLU A 59 -2.06 4.58 -26.38
C GLU A 59 -1.19 5.65 -25.70
N HIS A 60 -0.95 5.51 -24.40
CA HIS A 60 -0.22 6.47 -23.57
C HIS A 60 1.13 5.96 -23.06
N PHE A 61 1.59 4.80 -23.51
CA PHE A 61 2.86 4.20 -23.10
C PHE A 61 3.63 3.65 -24.29
N ASN A 62 4.81 4.24 -24.54
CA ASN A 62 5.72 3.76 -25.57
C ASN A 62 6.28 2.39 -25.16
N LYS A 63 6.22 1.43 -26.08
CA LYS A 63 6.84 0.12 -25.90
C LYS A 63 8.25 0.06 -26.49
N VAL A 64 9.08 -0.79 -25.89
CA VAL A 64 10.31 -1.27 -26.51
C VAL A 64 10.18 -2.78 -26.64
N GLU A 65 10.15 -3.26 -27.88
CA GLU A 65 9.92 -4.67 -28.20
C GLU A 65 11.10 -5.53 -27.74
N LEU A 66 10.85 -6.34 -26.71
CA LEU A 66 11.70 -7.42 -26.18
C LEU A 66 10.77 -8.57 -25.76
N GLU A 67 11.35 -9.73 -25.46
CA GLU A 67 10.58 -10.85 -24.87
C GLU A 67 9.98 -10.43 -23.53
N ASN A 68 8.70 -10.76 -23.30
CA ASN A 68 8.00 -10.46 -22.04
C ASN A 68 8.56 -11.27 -20.83
N VAL A 69 9.37 -12.29 -21.10
CA VAL A 69 10.16 -13.01 -20.10
C VAL A 69 11.61 -13.00 -20.52
N LEU A 70 12.45 -12.31 -19.76
CA LEU A 70 13.88 -12.23 -19.98
C LEU A 70 14.59 -13.31 -19.17
N LEU A 71 15.24 -14.25 -19.85
CA LEU A 71 16.09 -15.26 -19.21
C LEU A 71 17.46 -14.66 -18.92
N HIS A 72 17.82 -14.61 -17.65
CA HIS A 72 19.14 -14.16 -17.21
C HIS A 72 19.95 -15.30 -16.63
N LYS A 73 21.28 -15.25 -16.79
CA LYS A 73 22.21 -16.22 -16.23
C LYS A 73 22.64 -15.80 -14.83
N LEU A 74 22.56 -16.72 -13.86
CA LEU A 74 22.95 -16.46 -12.47
C LEU A 74 23.89 -17.52 -11.89
N PRO A 75 24.85 -17.11 -11.06
CA PRO A 75 25.64 -18.03 -10.25
C PRO A 75 24.75 -18.67 -9.17
N VAL A 76 24.76 -19.99 -9.08
CA VAL A 76 23.97 -20.73 -8.09
C VAL A 76 24.81 -21.75 -7.33
N LYS A 77 24.37 -22.03 -6.10
CA LYS A 77 24.83 -23.17 -5.30
C LYS A 77 23.76 -24.22 -5.16
N ARG A 78 24.16 -25.48 -5.06
CA ARG A 78 23.26 -26.61 -4.82
C ARG A 78 23.27 -26.96 -3.34
N LEU A 79 22.11 -26.86 -2.70
CA LEU A 79 21.93 -27.21 -1.30
C LEU A 79 21.03 -28.43 -1.14
N GLN A 80 21.36 -29.29 -0.18
CA GLN A 80 20.44 -30.30 0.31
C GLN A 80 19.49 -29.66 1.34
N LEU A 81 18.19 -29.83 1.13
CA LEU A 81 17.14 -29.36 2.01
C LEU A 81 16.91 -30.36 3.17
N ALA A 82 16.16 -29.92 4.18
CA ALA A 82 15.89 -30.72 5.38
C ALA A 82 15.13 -32.04 5.10
N ASP A 83 14.37 -32.09 4.01
CA ASP A 83 13.66 -33.29 3.55
C ASP A 83 14.54 -34.23 2.69
N GLY A 84 15.82 -33.89 2.50
CA GLY A 84 16.79 -34.64 1.71
C GLY A 84 16.81 -34.30 0.22
N SER A 85 15.85 -33.51 -0.27
CA SER A 85 15.83 -33.03 -1.67
C SER A 85 16.94 -32.00 -1.92
N THR A 86 17.21 -31.66 -3.18
CA THR A 86 18.19 -30.61 -3.53
C THR A 86 17.52 -29.41 -4.16
N ALA A 87 17.96 -28.20 -3.81
CA ALA A 87 17.53 -26.96 -4.44
C ALA A 87 18.74 -26.13 -4.90
N LEU A 88 18.52 -25.34 -5.95
CA LEU A 88 19.44 -24.29 -6.37
C LEU A 88 19.12 -23.01 -5.61
N VAL A 89 20.15 -22.35 -5.10
CA VAL A 89 20.03 -21.06 -4.41
C VAL A 89 21.00 -20.05 -5.01
N THR A 90 20.61 -18.78 -4.97
CA THR A 90 21.45 -17.65 -5.34
C THR A 90 21.26 -16.51 -4.34
N THR A 91 22.05 -15.45 -4.44
CA THR A 91 21.89 -14.28 -3.58
C THR A 91 20.82 -13.33 -4.13
N VAL A 92 20.21 -12.55 -3.23
CA VAL A 92 19.32 -11.44 -3.63
C VAL A 92 20.08 -10.40 -4.47
N TYR A 93 21.38 -10.21 -4.21
CA TYR A 93 22.22 -9.31 -4.99
C TYR A 93 22.38 -9.79 -6.43
N ASP A 94 22.64 -11.10 -6.64
CA ASP A 94 22.76 -11.69 -7.97
C ASP A 94 21.44 -11.59 -8.75
N LEU A 95 20.30 -11.86 -8.11
CA LEU A 95 18.96 -11.64 -8.68
C LEU A 95 18.73 -10.18 -9.07
N THR A 96 19.17 -9.25 -8.21
CA THR A 96 19.01 -7.82 -8.46
C THR A 96 19.84 -7.39 -9.66
N LEU A 97 21.12 -7.74 -9.72
CA LEU A 97 21.99 -7.35 -10.85
C LEU A 97 21.53 -7.97 -12.17
N ALA A 98 21.05 -9.22 -12.14
CA ALA A 98 20.45 -9.88 -13.30
C ALA A 98 19.20 -9.14 -13.78
N ASN A 99 18.29 -8.76 -12.87
CA ASN A 99 17.09 -7.98 -13.21
C ASN A 99 17.44 -6.63 -13.87
N TYR A 100 18.56 -5.99 -13.52
CA TYR A 100 19.03 -4.76 -14.17
C TYR A 100 19.82 -5.01 -15.47
N GLY A 101 19.95 -6.25 -15.93
CA GLY A 101 20.62 -6.59 -17.19
C GLY A 101 22.11 -6.27 -17.21
N LEU A 102 22.81 -6.37 -16.07
CA LEU A 102 24.25 -6.08 -16.00
C LEU A 102 25.08 -7.31 -16.38
N GLU A 103 25.96 -7.15 -17.38
CA GLU A 103 26.93 -8.19 -17.74
C GLU A 103 28.04 -8.29 -16.68
N ARG A 104 28.37 -9.52 -16.29
CA ARG A 104 29.25 -9.85 -15.16
C ARG A 104 30.25 -10.97 -15.47
N GLY A 105 30.51 -11.24 -16.74
CA GLY A 105 31.33 -12.35 -17.23
C GLY A 105 30.55 -13.66 -17.42
N LEU A 106 29.22 -13.60 -17.49
CA LEU A 106 28.32 -14.76 -17.64
C LEU A 106 27.92 -15.00 -19.10
N ASN A 107 28.24 -14.06 -19.99
CA ASN A 107 27.87 -14.09 -21.41
C ASN A 107 26.35 -14.22 -21.57
N ASP A 108 25.63 -13.32 -20.91
CA ASP A 108 24.17 -13.26 -20.92
C ASP A 108 23.72 -12.38 -22.08
N VAL A 109 22.96 -12.97 -23.01
CA VAL A 109 22.49 -12.26 -24.22
C VAL A 109 21.47 -11.16 -23.92
N ASN A 110 20.84 -11.19 -22.75
CA ASN A 110 19.89 -10.19 -22.29
C ASN A 110 20.57 -9.09 -21.47
N CYS A 111 21.84 -9.24 -21.12
CA CYS A 111 22.63 -8.18 -20.50
C CYS A 111 23.21 -7.22 -21.54
N ALA A 112 23.31 -5.96 -21.15
CA ALA A 112 23.91 -4.93 -21.99
C ALA A 112 25.44 -4.89 -21.82
N THR A 113 26.16 -4.67 -22.92
CA THR A 113 27.60 -4.43 -22.94
C THR A 113 27.94 -2.96 -23.20
N SER A 114 26.96 -2.21 -23.70
CA SER A 114 27.02 -0.77 -23.95
C SER A 114 25.74 -0.08 -23.46
N TYR A 115 25.86 1.21 -23.10
CA TYR A 115 24.68 2.04 -22.82
C TYR A 115 23.80 2.29 -24.05
N ASP A 116 24.34 2.06 -25.25
CA ASP A 116 23.62 2.18 -26.52
C ASP A 116 22.84 0.94 -26.91
N ASP A 117 23.05 -0.18 -26.21
CA ASP A 117 22.31 -1.43 -26.45
C ASP A 117 20.86 -1.24 -26.05
N VAL A 118 19.91 -1.60 -26.92
CA VAL A 118 18.48 -1.60 -26.59
C VAL A 118 18.17 -2.90 -25.85
N LYS A 119 18.45 -2.90 -24.53
CA LYS A 119 18.15 -3.98 -23.58
C LYS A 119 17.39 -3.39 -22.40
N ALA A 120 16.59 -4.20 -21.71
CA ALA A 120 15.81 -3.70 -20.59
C ALA A 120 16.70 -2.96 -19.59
N TYR A 121 16.23 -1.78 -19.14
CA TYR A 121 16.91 -0.91 -18.17
C TYR A 121 18.18 -0.19 -18.64
N THR A 122 18.58 -0.27 -19.91
CA THR A 122 19.67 0.56 -20.44
C THR A 122 19.23 2.00 -20.72
N PRO A 123 20.19 2.96 -20.82
CA PRO A 123 19.87 4.32 -21.25
C PRO A 123 19.20 4.41 -22.63
N ALA A 124 19.63 3.60 -23.61
CA ALA A 124 19.00 3.58 -24.95
C ALA A 124 17.56 3.04 -24.92
N TRP A 125 17.28 2.06 -24.06
CA TRP A 125 15.92 1.57 -23.81
C TRP A 125 15.06 2.62 -23.10
N ALA A 126 15.59 3.25 -22.05
CA ALA A 126 14.86 4.25 -21.26
C ALA A 126 14.53 5.49 -22.09
N GLU A 127 15.40 5.89 -23.02
CA GLU A 127 15.14 6.99 -23.96
C GLU A 127 13.90 6.75 -24.82
N GLN A 128 13.68 5.52 -25.30
CA GLN A 128 12.51 5.18 -26.11
C GLN A 128 11.22 5.21 -25.30
N ILE A 129 11.26 4.79 -24.03
CA ILE A 129 10.08 4.79 -23.16
C ILE A 129 9.74 6.21 -22.67
N THR A 130 10.74 6.90 -22.14
CA THR A 130 10.54 8.15 -21.39
C THR A 130 10.67 9.41 -22.25
N GLY A 131 11.29 9.31 -23.43
CA GLY A 131 11.68 10.46 -24.25
C GLY A 131 12.84 11.29 -23.69
N VAL A 132 13.39 10.92 -22.53
CA VAL A 132 14.56 11.59 -21.94
C VAL A 132 15.83 11.11 -22.63
N SER A 133 16.67 12.04 -23.08
CA SER A 133 17.88 11.67 -23.82
C SER A 133 18.79 10.74 -23.02
N ARG A 134 19.27 9.66 -23.66
CA ARG A 134 20.19 8.69 -23.03
C ARG A 134 21.44 9.36 -22.47
N SER A 135 21.95 10.42 -23.12
CA SER A 135 23.13 11.14 -22.64
C SER A 135 22.85 11.90 -21.35
N GLN A 136 21.63 12.40 -21.17
CA GLN A 136 21.21 13.04 -19.90
C GLN A 136 21.04 11.99 -18.80
N ILE A 137 20.42 10.84 -19.11
CA ILE A 137 20.28 9.72 -18.17
C ILE A 137 21.66 9.28 -17.66
N ILE A 138 22.60 9.02 -18.56
CA ILE A 138 23.98 8.60 -18.22
C ILE A 138 24.67 9.66 -17.37
N ARG A 139 24.57 10.94 -17.78
CA ARG A 139 25.20 12.05 -17.06
C ARG A 139 24.68 12.15 -15.62
N ILE A 140 23.36 12.20 -15.43
CA ILE A 140 22.76 12.36 -14.10
C ILE A 140 23.07 11.15 -13.22
N ALA A 141 22.98 9.93 -13.75
CA ALA A 141 23.32 8.73 -12.98
C ALA A 141 24.78 8.74 -12.51
N ARG A 142 25.73 9.12 -13.40
CA ARG A 142 27.16 9.21 -13.05
C ARG A 142 27.45 10.33 -12.08
N GLU A 143 26.89 11.53 -12.27
CA GLU A 143 27.06 12.65 -11.34
C GLU A 143 26.49 12.31 -9.94
N PHE A 144 25.34 11.65 -9.89
CA PHE A 144 24.74 11.21 -8.62
C PHE A 144 25.62 10.20 -7.87
N ALA A 145 26.13 9.18 -8.58
CA ALA A 145 26.98 8.14 -8.03
C ALA A 145 28.38 8.67 -7.64
N ASP A 146 28.99 9.53 -8.46
CA ASP A 146 30.27 10.17 -8.18
C ASP A 146 30.20 11.09 -6.96
N ASN A 147 29.13 11.88 -6.82
CA ASN A 147 28.90 12.65 -5.60
C ASN A 147 28.72 11.75 -4.39
N ALA A 148 27.94 10.67 -4.52
CA ALA A 148 27.72 9.72 -3.42
C ALA A 148 29.05 9.08 -2.97
N ASP A 149 29.88 8.62 -3.90
CA ASP A 149 31.21 8.06 -3.59
C ASP A 149 32.11 9.07 -2.86
N LYS A 150 32.28 10.26 -3.44
CA LYS A 150 33.15 11.33 -2.89
C LYS A 150 32.71 11.85 -1.53
N THR A 151 31.40 11.81 -1.26
CA THR A 151 30.82 12.34 -0.02
C THR A 151 30.47 11.25 0.99
N HIS A 152 30.74 9.98 0.66
CA HIS A 152 30.34 8.81 1.45
C HIS A 152 28.81 8.79 1.69
N GLY A 153 28.05 8.96 0.62
CA GLY A 153 26.60 8.74 0.56
C GLY A 153 25.73 9.98 0.68
N ARG A 154 26.27 11.21 0.51
CA ARG A 154 25.49 12.46 0.59
C ARG A 154 24.85 12.84 -0.76
N SER A 155 24.17 11.88 -1.38
CA SER A 155 23.26 12.10 -2.51
C SER A 155 21.83 11.77 -2.07
N MET A 156 20.89 12.65 -2.37
CA MET A 156 19.51 12.55 -1.90
C MET A 156 18.52 12.61 -3.07
N ILE A 157 17.41 11.89 -2.93
CA ILE A 157 16.24 12.04 -3.78
C ILE A 157 15.11 12.63 -2.96
N ILE A 158 14.58 13.77 -3.41
CA ILE A 158 13.39 14.39 -2.85
C ILE A 158 12.22 14.07 -3.78
N VAL A 159 11.18 13.42 -3.25
CA VAL A 159 10.03 12.95 -4.02
C VAL A 159 8.72 13.42 -3.39
N GLY A 160 7.71 13.72 -4.21
CA GLY A 160 6.39 14.13 -3.73
C GLY A 160 5.25 13.62 -4.58
N ALA A 161 4.08 14.27 -4.45
CA ALA A 161 2.81 13.81 -5.00
C ALA A 161 2.82 13.54 -6.52
N GLY A 162 3.65 14.26 -7.28
CA GLY A 162 3.77 14.09 -8.73
C GLY A 162 4.25 12.71 -9.18
N LEU A 163 4.93 11.97 -8.29
CA LEU A 163 5.33 10.57 -8.51
C LEU A 163 4.53 9.60 -7.61
N ASN A 164 4.16 10.04 -6.40
CA ASN A 164 3.41 9.21 -5.45
C ASN A 164 1.97 8.88 -5.91
N HIS A 165 1.27 9.77 -6.62
CA HIS A 165 -0.15 9.58 -6.95
C HIS A 165 -0.38 8.85 -8.29
N TRP A 166 0.38 7.78 -8.53
CA TRP A 166 0.25 6.93 -9.72
C TRP A 166 0.00 5.47 -9.33
N TYR A 167 -0.64 4.72 -10.22
CA TYR A 167 -1.04 3.34 -9.95
C TYR A 167 0.14 2.43 -9.53
N HIS A 168 1.29 2.54 -10.20
CA HIS A 168 2.52 1.79 -9.90
C HIS A 168 3.54 2.59 -9.07
N LEU A 169 3.09 3.47 -8.17
CA LEU A 169 3.98 4.28 -7.32
C LEU A 169 4.98 3.43 -6.52
N ASP A 170 4.57 2.22 -6.13
CA ASP A 170 5.34 1.29 -5.33
C ASP A 170 6.58 0.80 -6.08
N MET A 171 6.44 0.52 -7.38
CA MET A 171 7.56 0.19 -8.26
C MET A 171 8.49 1.39 -8.45
N ASN A 172 7.94 2.58 -8.67
CA ASN A 172 8.75 3.80 -8.80
C ASN A 172 9.57 4.06 -7.53
N TYR A 173 8.96 3.92 -6.35
CA TYR A 173 9.63 4.08 -5.06
C TYR A 173 10.76 3.07 -4.89
N ARG A 174 10.50 1.79 -5.21
CA ARG A 174 11.53 0.75 -5.15
C ARG A 174 12.70 1.05 -6.09
N GLY A 175 12.45 1.59 -7.28
CA GLY A 175 13.50 2.04 -8.20
C GLY A 175 14.41 3.12 -7.59
N LEU A 176 13.82 4.16 -7.00
CA LEU A 176 14.56 5.23 -6.33
C LEU A 176 15.36 4.71 -5.12
N ILE A 177 14.74 3.85 -4.31
CA ILE A 177 15.37 3.24 -3.13
C ILE A 177 16.56 2.36 -3.56
N ASN A 178 16.43 1.58 -4.62
CA ASN A 178 17.54 0.76 -5.14
C ASN A 178 18.75 1.61 -5.52
N MET A 179 18.54 2.73 -6.22
CA MET A 179 19.64 3.65 -6.58
C MET A 179 20.38 4.16 -5.34
N LEU A 180 19.63 4.52 -4.29
CA LEU A 180 20.20 5.00 -3.03
C LEU A 180 20.93 3.90 -2.25
N ILE A 181 20.44 2.65 -2.30
CA ILE A 181 21.11 1.49 -1.71
C ILE A 181 22.43 1.24 -2.43
N PHE A 182 22.44 1.22 -3.77
CA PHE A 182 23.66 1.01 -4.57
C PHE A 182 24.71 2.10 -4.32
N CYS A 183 24.28 3.33 -4.10
CA CYS A 183 25.17 4.47 -3.83
C CYS A 183 25.49 4.65 -2.32
N GLY A 184 25.09 3.73 -1.44
CA GLY A 184 25.36 3.82 0.00
C GLY A 184 24.77 5.06 0.69
N CYS A 185 23.68 5.62 0.15
CA CYS A 185 23.14 6.90 0.58
C CYS A 185 22.16 6.80 1.77
N VAL A 186 21.59 5.61 2.01
CA VAL A 186 20.58 5.39 3.06
C VAL A 186 21.22 5.55 4.45
N GLY A 187 20.60 6.38 5.29
CA GLY A 187 21.07 6.64 6.67
C GLY A 187 22.18 7.68 6.79
N GLN A 188 22.65 8.25 5.67
CA GLN A 188 23.68 9.29 5.68
C GLN A 188 23.08 10.69 5.80
N SER A 189 23.73 11.56 6.58
CA SER A 189 23.32 12.96 6.68
C SER A 189 23.51 13.69 5.34
N GLY A 190 22.42 14.24 4.79
CA GLY A 190 22.42 14.83 3.44
C GLY A 190 22.25 13.82 2.31
N GLY A 191 22.04 12.54 2.63
CA GLY A 191 21.74 11.49 1.68
C GLY A 191 20.36 10.87 1.88
N GLY A 192 20.02 9.93 1.00
CA GLY A 192 18.90 9.03 1.20
C GLY A 192 17.61 9.44 0.49
N TRP A 193 16.52 8.82 0.90
CA TRP A 193 15.20 8.98 0.30
C TRP A 193 14.35 9.89 1.18
N ALA A 194 13.95 11.04 0.64
CA ALA A 194 13.16 12.03 1.34
C ALA A 194 11.81 12.22 0.62
N HIS A 195 10.76 11.66 1.19
CA HIS A 195 9.40 11.76 0.68
C HIS A 195 8.63 12.88 1.40
N TYR A 196 8.00 13.75 0.60
CA TYR A 196 7.19 14.85 1.09
C TYR A 196 5.89 14.97 0.29
N VAL A 197 4.76 14.75 0.95
CA VAL A 197 3.42 14.87 0.36
C VAL A 197 2.50 15.76 1.18
N GLY A 198 2.32 15.43 2.44
CA GLY A 198 1.42 16.09 3.36
C GLY A 198 1.79 15.78 4.81
N GLN A 199 0.96 16.24 5.74
CA GLN A 199 1.24 16.13 7.16
C GLN A 199 0.87 14.72 7.70
N GLU A 200 1.67 13.71 7.35
CA GLU A 200 1.39 12.30 7.69
C GLU A 200 2.00 11.85 9.02
N LYS A 201 3.15 12.42 9.41
CA LYS A 201 3.91 11.95 10.57
C LYS A 201 3.46 12.63 11.87
N LEU A 202 2.75 11.87 12.69
CA LEU A 202 2.41 12.25 14.06
C LEU A 202 3.54 11.89 15.03
N ARG A 203 4.30 12.89 15.51
CA ARG A 203 5.42 12.64 16.43
C ARG A 203 5.00 12.10 17.81
N PRO A 204 3.99 12.65 18.51
CA PRO A 204 3.57 12.16 19.82
C PRO A 204 2.57 11.00 19.74
N GLN A 205 2.77 10.06 18.81
CA GLN A 205 1.83 8.98 18.52
C GLN A 205 1.49 8.13 19.76
N THR A 206 2.48 7.81 20.60
CA THR A 206 2.29 7.01 21.82
C THR A 206 1.32 7.64 22.82
N GLY A 207 1.31 8.98 22.94
CA GLY A 207 0.37 9.70 23.80
C GLY A 207 -0.99 9.93 23.13
N TRP A 208 -0.99 10.13 21.82
CA TRP A 208 -2.22 10.38 21.06
C TRP A 208 -3.11 9.14 20.92
N GLN A 209 -2.53 7.95 20.68
CA GLN A 209 -3.31 6.73 20.40
C GLN A 209 -4.28 6.35 21.52
N PRO A 210 -3.90 6.33 22.82
CA PRO A 210 -4.85 6.04 23.89
C PRO A 210 -5.99 7.05 23.97
N LEU A 211 -5.70 8.35 23.77
CA LEU A 211 -6.69 9.42 23.80
C LEU A 211 -7.68 9.31 22.64
N ALA A 212 -7.18 9.08 21.42
CA ALA A 212 -8.00 9.05 20.21
C ALA A 212 -8.92 7.83 20.12
N PHE A 213 -8.50 6.69 20.70
CA PHE A 213 -9.21 5.41 20.55
C PHE A 213 -9.67 4.79 21.88
N ALA A 214 -9.60 5.54 22.98
CA ALA A 214 -9.97 5.09 24.33
C ALA A 214 -9.34 3.73 24.67
N LEU A 215 -8.06 3.54 24.35
CA LEU A 215 -7.40 2.24 24.48
C LEU A 215 -7.20 1.81 25.94
N ASP A 216 -7.38 2.70 26.89
CA ASP A 216 -7.45 2.38 28.31
C ASP A 216 -8.78 1.69 28.70
N TRP A 217 -9.86 1.90 27.93
CA TRP A 217 -11.19 1.36 28.22
C TRP A 217 -11.55 0.17 27.32
N GLN A 218 -11.19 0.22 26.04
CA GLN A 218 -11.51 -0.84 25.07
C GLN A 218 -10.34 -1.13 24.13
N ARG A 219 -10.02 -2.41 23.97
CA ARG A 219 -9.05 -2.90 22.98
C ARG A 219 -9.60 -4.13 22.24
N PRO A 220 -9.27 -4.31 20.95
CA PRO A 220 -8.59 -3.36 20.06
C PRO A 220 -9.55 -2.29 19.53
N ALA A 221 -9.00 -1.17 19.03
CA ALA A 221 -9.76 -0.18 18.28
C ALA A 221 -10.31 -0.77 16.98
N ARG A 222 -11.50 -0.32 16.56
CA ARG A 222 -12.09 -0.68 15.26
C ARG A 222 -11.56 0.26 14.18
N HIS A 223 -10.41 -0.09 13.63
CA HIS A 223 -9.87 0.61 12.47
C HIS A 223 -10.52 0.12 11.17
N MET A 224 -10.51 0.98 10.16
CA MET A 224 -10.90 0.67 8.80
C MET A 224 -9.92 1.34 7.86
N ASN A 225 -9.44 0.62 6.86
CA ASN A 225 -8.62 1.24 5.83
C ASN A 225 -9.54 2.06 4.90
N SER A 226 -9.20 3.32 4.64
CA SER A 226 -10.11 4.24 3.94
C SER A 226 -10.30 3.88 2.46
N THR A 227 -9.26 3.37 1.80
CA THR A 227 -9.31 3.06 0.35
C THR A 227 -10.34 1.96 0.06
N SER A 228 -10.25 0.81 0.73
CA SER A 228 -11.23 -0.27 0.60
C SER A 228 -12.61 0.18 1.07
N TYR A 229 -12.70 0.98 2.13
CA TYR A 229 -13.98 1.49 2.64
C TYR A 229 -14.73 2.29 1.58
N PHE A 230 -14.08 3.30 1.00
CA PHE A 230 -14.73 4.14 0.00
C PHE A 230 -14.95 3.37 -1.30
N TYR A 231 -13.99 2.57 -1.76
CA TYR A 231 -14.16 1.75 -2.97
C TYR A 231 -15.38 0.82 -2.85
N ASN A 232 -15.53 0.15 -1.71
CA ASN A 232 -16.61 -0.79 -1.45
C ASN A 232 -17.97 -0.07 -1.30
N HIS A 233 -18.04 0.93 -0.41
CA HIS A 233 -19.33 1.54 -0.07
C HIS A 233 -19.79 2.60 -1.08
N SER A 234 -18.92 3.19 -1.89
CA SER A 234 -19.35 3.99 -3.04
C SER A 234 -19.65 3.15 -4.29
N SER A 235 -19.64 1.82 -4.20
CA SER A 235 -19.92 0.90 -5.32
C SER A 235 -19.11 1.19 -6.59
N GLN A 236 -17.91 1.78 -6.47
CA GLN A 236 -17.00 2.05 -7.59
C GLN A 236 -16.60 0.77 -8.32
N TRP A 237 -16.48 -0.34 -7.58
CA TRP A 237 -16.20 -1.67 -8.12
C TRP A 237 -17.21 -2.16 -9.16
N ARG A 238 -18.41 -1.58 -9.23
CA ARG A 238 -19.39 -1.93 -10.27
C ARG A 238 -19.02 -1.40 -11.65
N TYR A 239 -18.04 -0.50 -11.75
CA TYR A 239 -17.66 0.20 -12.98
C TYR A 239 -16.19 -0.02 -13.34
N GLU A 240 -15.48 -0.85 -12.56
CA GLU A 240 -14.07 -1.11 -12.77
C GLU A 240 -13.89 -2.05 -13.97
N THR A 241 -13.22 -1.55 -15.00
CA THR A 241 -12.98 -2.29 -16.24
C THR A 241 -11.63 -2.97 -16.26
N VAL A 242 -10.69 -2.54 -15.40
CA VAL A 242 -9.37 -3.16 -15.30
C VAL A 242 -9.52 -4.54 -14.67
N THR A 243 -9.17 -5.56 -15.45
CA THR A 243 -9.22 -6.94 -14.95
C THR A 243 -7.95 -7.29 -14.20
N ALA A 244 -8.03 -8.28 -13.30
CA ALA A 244 -6.83 -8.81 -12.66
C ALA A 244 -5.84 -9.37 -13.70
N GLU A 245 -6.35 -10.00 -14.76
CA GLU A 245 -5.55 -10.59 -15.83
C GLU A 245 -4.67 -9.58 -16.57
N GLU A 246 -5.18 -8.37 -16.85
CA GLU A 246 -4.43 -7.28 -17.47
C GLU A 246 -3.21 -6.82 -16.65
N LEU A 247 -3.25 -7.04 -15.33
CA LEU A 247 -2.21 -6.62 -14.39
C LEU A 247 -1.21 -7.73 -14.08
N LEU A 248 -1.48 -8.97 -14.50
CA LEU A 248 -0.66 -10.11 -14.14
C LEU A 248 0.71 -10.04 -14.80
N SER A 249 1.71 -10.46 -14.03
CA SER A 249 3.02 -10.77 -14.59
C SER A 249 2.90 -11.82 -15.70
N PRO A 250 3.68 -11.73 -16.78
CA PRO A 250 3.76 -12.79 -17.79
C PRO A 250 4.23 -14.13 -17.20
N MET A 251 4.84 -14.12 -16.01
CA MET A 251 5.26 -15.30 -15.25
C MET A 251 4.19 -15.83 -14.29
N ALA A 252 3.05 -15.14 -14.14
CA ALA A 252 2.01 -15.53 -13.20
C ALA A 252 1.16 -16.68 -13.75
N ASP A 253 0.85 -17.64 -12.88
CA ASP A 253 -0.17 -18.64 -13.16
C ASP A 253 -1.56 -18.00 -13.08
N LYS A 254 -2.12 -17.65 -14.24
CA LYS A 254 -3.43 -16.99 -14.38
C LYS A 254 -4.56 -17.72 -13.66
N SER A 255 -4.48 -19.06 -13.55
CA SER A 255 -5.52 -19.85 -12.90
C SER A 255 -5.68 -19.55 -11.40
N ARG A 256 -4.67 -18.93 -10.78
CA ARG A 256 -4.67 -18.56 -9.35
C ARG A 256 -5.25 -17.18 -9.09
N TYR A 257 -5.48 -16.38 -10.12
CA TYR A 257 -5.85 -14.96 -10.01
C TYR A 257 -7.12 -14.69 -10.81
N THR A 258 -8.21 -15.34 -10.42
CA THR A 258 -9.55 -15.15 -11.02
C THR A 258 -10.35 -14.08 -10.28
N GLY A 259 -11.43 -13.64 -10.91
CA GLY A 259 -12.36 -12.66 -10.37
C GLY A 259 -11.97 -11.21 -10.63
N HIS A 260 -12.66 -10.34 -9.91
CA HIS A 260 -12.61 -8.89 -10.03
C HIS A 260 -11.75 -8.27 -8.92
N LEU A 261 -11.29 -7.02 -9.06
CA LEU A 261 -10.41 -6.37 -8.07
C LEU A 261 -11.02 -6.29 -6.65
N ILE A 262 -12.34 -6.24 -6.55
CA ILE A 262 -13.04 -6.29 -5.25
C ILE A 262 -12.92 -7.67 -4.56
N ASP A 263 -12.81 -8.76 -5.33
CA ASP A 263 -12.68 -10.12 -4.77
C ASP A 263 -11.38 -10.27 -3.99
N PHE A 264 -10.31 -9.61 -4.42
CA PHE A 264 -9.05 -9.56 -3.68
C PHE A 264 -9.18 -8.83 -2.33
N ASN A 265 -10.02 -7.79 -2.24
CA ASN A 265 -10.36 -7.18 -0.96
C ASN A 265 -11.12 -8.16 -0.06
N VAL A 266 -12.17 -8.81 -0.57
CA VAL A 266 -12.95 -9.80 0.20
C VAL A 266 -12.08 -10.93 0.72
N ARG A 267 -11.22 -11.49 -0.15
CA ARG A 267 -10.25 -12.55 0.22
C ARG A 267 -9.28 -12.06 1.31
N ALA A 268 -8.72 -10.85 1.16
CA ALA A 268 -7.80 -10.28 2.15
C ALA A 268 -8.47 -10.01 3.50
N GLU A 269 -9.72 -9.53 3.51
CA GLU A 269 -10.52 -9.34 4.73
C GLU A 269 -10.82 -10.69 5.40
N ARG A 270 -11.22 -11.71 4.63
CA ARG A 270 -11.49 -13.08 5.12
C ARG A 270 -10.24 -13.71 5.75
N MET A 271 -9.06 -13.45 5.19
CA MET A 271 -7.77 -13.92 5.73
C MET A 271 -7.24 -13.06 6.90
N GLY A 272 -7.92 -11.98 7.26
CA GLY A 272 -7.50 -11.07 8.32
C GLY A 272 -6.28 -10.21 7.96
N TRP A 273 -5.99 -10.05 6.66
CA TRP A 273 -4.88 -9.22 6.17
C TRP A 273 -5.23 -7.73 6.15
N LEU A 274 -6.52 -7.40 6.10
CA LEU A 274 -7.03 -6.03 6.13
C LEU A 274 -8.06 -5.86 7.26
N PRO A 275 -8.06 -4.72 7.98
CA PRO A 275 -9.16 -4.38 8.86
C PRO A 275 -10.40 -4.01 8.02
N SER A 276 -11.58 -4.43 8.50
CA SER A 276 -12.87 -4.20 7.84
C SER A 276 -13.95 -3.81 8.85
N ALA A 277 -14.72 -2.76 8.54
CA ALA A 277 -15.84 -2.31 9.35
C ALA A 277 -16.98 -1.80 8.44
N PRO A 278 -18.16 -2.44 8.43
CA PRO A 278 -18.52 -3.64 9.21
C PRO A 278 -17.75 -4.90 8.75
N GLN A 279 -17.31 -5.73 9.70
CA GLN A 279 -16.58 -6.97 9.39
C GLN A 279 -17.53 -8.12 9.02
N LEU A 280 -18.61 -8.26 9.80
CA LEU A 280 -19.61 -9.32 9.67
C LEU A 280 -20.94 -8.72 9.23
N GLY A 281 -21.74 -9.50 8.50
CA GLY A 281 -23.11 -9.13 8.10
C GLY A 281 -24.13 -9.13 9.26
N THR A 282 -23.64 -9.14 10.49
CA THR A 282 -24.42 -9.05 11.73
C THR A 282 -23.69 -8.16 12.74
N ASN A 283 -24.42 -7.62 13.71
CA ASN A 283 -23.81 -6.81 14.76
C ASN A 283 -22.95 -7.70 15.68
N PRO A 284 -21.63 -7.51 15.77
CA PRO A 284 -20.77 -8.36 16.58
C PRO A 284 -21.09 -8.28 18.08
N LEU A 285 -21.77 -7.23 18.55
CA LEU A 285 -22.16 -7.08 19.95
C LEU A 285 -23.22 -8.10 20.41
N THR A 286 -23.95 -8.72 19.47
CA THR A 286 -25.00 -9.69 19.82
C THR A 286 -24.50 -11.13 19.85
N ILE A 287 -23.33 -11.41 19.25
CA ILE A 287 -22.80 -12.77 19.04
C ILE A 287 -22.62 -13.53 20.36
N ALA A 288 -22.10 -12.86 21.40
CA ALA A 288 -21.89 -13.51 22.69
C ALA A 288 -23.20 -14.01 23.32
N GLY A 289 -24.28 -13.22 23.22
CA GLY A 289 -25.60 -13.62 23.72
C GLY A 289 -26.24 -14.73 22.89
N GLU A 290 -26.06 -14.73 21.57
CA GLU A 290 -26.53 -15.82 20.70
C GLU A 290 -25.76 -17.13 20.95
N ALA A 291 -24.45 -17.04 21.21
CA ALA A 291 -23.63 -18.19 21.59
C ALA A 291 -24.06 -18.78 22.93
N GLU A 292 -24.38 -17.94 23.93
CA GLU A 292 -24.88 -18.38 25.24
C GLU A 292 -26.22 -19.12 25.10
N LYS A 293 -27.17 -18.59 24.31
CA LYS A 293 -28.45 -19.27 24.01
C LYS A 293 -28.24 -20.64 23.35
N ALA A 294 -27.19 -20.77 22.54
CA ALA A 294 -26.81 -22.01 21.87
C ALA A 294 -25.98 -22.96 22.76
N GLY A 295 -25.62 -22.55 23.99
CA GLY A 295 -24.76 -23.34 24.88
C GLY A 295 -23.32 -23.50 24.35
N MET A 296 -22.83 -22.54 23.56
CA MET A 296 -21.51 -22.60 22.91
C MET A 296 -20.59 -21.47 23.38
N ASN A 297 -19.28 -21.67 23.29
CA ASN A 297 -18.33 -20.57 23.39
C ASN A 297 -18.50 -19.60 22.19
N PRO A 298 -18.38 -18.27 22.37
CA PRO A 298 -18.54 -17.30 21.28
C PRO A 298 -17.64 -17.53 20.07
N VAL A 299 -16.40 -18.00 20.27
CA VAL A 299 -15.47 -18.31 19.17
C VAL A 299 -15.98 -19.51 18.38
N ASP A 300 -16.31 -20.61 19.05
CA ASP A 300 -16.82 -21.83 18.42
C ASP A 300 -18.14 -21.58 17.69
N TYR A 301 -19.04 -20.80 18.31
CA TYR A 301 -20.29 -20.38 17.69
C TYR A 301 -20.04 -19.56 16.42
N THR A 302 -19.11 -18.60 16.47
CA THR A 302 -18.78 -17.75 15.31
C THR A 302 -18.16 -18.57 14.18
N VAL A 303 -17.18 -19.44 14.49
CA VAL A 303 -16.54 -20.32 13.50
C VAL A 303 -17.56 -21.27 12.88
N LYS A 304 -18.42 -21.87 13.68
CA LYS A 304 -19.51 -22.73 13.19
C LYS A 304 -20.46 -21.95 12.28
N SER A 305 -20.91 -20.78 12.72
CA SER A 305 -21.85 -19.93 11.97
C SER A 305 -21.27 -19.43 10.66
N LEU A 306 -19.97 -19.10 10.61
CA LEU A 306 -19.27 -18.76 9.38
C LEU A 306 -19.17 -19.95 8.42
N LYS A 307 -18.87 -21.15 8.93
CA LYS A 307 -18.80 -22.38 8.12
C LYS A 307 -20.16 -22.79 7.57
N GLU A 308 -21.23 -22.58 8.34
CA GLU A 308 -22.61 -22.88 7.95
C GLU A 308 -23.26 -21.76 7.11
N GLY A 309 -22.63 -20.58 7.04
CA GLY A 309 -23.11 -19.42 6.28
C GLY A 309 -24.23 -18.61 6.96
N SER A 310 -24.57 -18.91 8.22
CA SER A 310 -25.55 -18.13 9.00
C SER A 310 -25.00 -16.77 9.45
N ILE A 311 -23.68 -16.66 9.58
CA ILE A 311 -22.93 -15.41 9.62
C ILE A 311 -22.06 -15.37 8.36
N ARG A 312 -22.03 -14.22 7.68
CA ARG A 312 -21.17 -13.97 6.52
C ARG A 312 -20.29 -12.75 6.77
N PHE A 313 -19.21 -12.61 6.00
CA PHE A 313 -18.45 -11.36 5.96
C PHE A 313 -19.27 -10.28 5.28
N ALA A 314 -19.27 -9.06 5.82
CA ALA A 314 -20.11 -7.99 5.28
C ALA A 314 -19.70 -7.60 3.85
N ALA A 315 -18.40 -7.69 3.53
CA ALA A 315 -17.84 -7.36 2.23
C ALA A 315 -18.27 -8.30 1.09
N GLU A 316 -18.80 -9.49 1.40
CA GLU A 316 -19.41 -10.37 0.40
C GLU A 316 -20.76 -9.82 -0.09
N GLN A 317 -21.39 -8.92 0.68
CA GLN A 317 -22.69 -8.34 0.34
C GLN A 317 -22.71 -6.84 0.67
N PRO A 318 -21.88 -6.01 0.02
CA PRO A 318 -21.73 -4.59 0.36
C PRO A 318 -22.94 -3.72 0.00
N GLU A 319 -23.86 -4.28 -0.77
CA GLU A 319 -25.14 -3.66 -1.16
C GLU A 319 -26.33 -4.24 -0.38
N ASN A 320 -26.07 -5.18 0.53
CA ASN A 320 -27.08 -5.58 1.50
C ASN A 320 -27.35 -4.40 2.43
N GLY A 321 -28.62 -4.04 2.60
CA GLY A 321 -29.04 -2.94 3.48
C GLY A 321 -28.58 -3.06 4.94
N LYS A 322 -27.95 -4.16 5.35
CA LYS A 322 -27.38 -4.32 6.69
C LYS A 322 -25.86 -4.07 6.75
N ASN A 323 -25.17 -4.03 5.62
CA ASN A 323 -23.71 -4.18 5.52
C ASN A 323 -22.99 -2.90 5.07
N HIS A 324 -23.62 -1.74 5.22
CA HIS A 324 -23.06 -0.45 4.83
C HIS A 324 -23.04 0.52 6.02
N PRO A 325 -22.16 1.53 6.00
CA PRO A 325 -22.16 2.59 7.01
C PRO A 325 -23.50 3.32 7.00
N ARG A 326 -23.96 3.69 8.20
CA ARG A 326 -25.19 4.48 8.37
C ARG A 326 -24.90 5.94 8.71
N ASN A 327 -23.87 6.19 9.49
CA ASN A 327 -23.52 7.54 9.94
C ASN A 327 -22.08 7.84 9.55
N LEU A 328 -21.84 9.04 9.03
CA LEU A 328 -20.50 9.51 8.68
C LEU A 328 -20.24 10.87 9.35
N PHE A 329 -19.26 10.89 10.25
CA PHE A 329 -18.75 12.12 10.86
C PHE A 329 -17.47 12.53 10.16
N ILE A 330 -17.42 13.76 9.67
CA ILE A 330 -16.29 14.32 8.94
C ILE A 330 -15.83 15.56 9.70
N TRP A 331 -14.57 15.59 10.11
CA TRP A 331 -13.98 16.77 10.73
C TRP A 331 -12.58 16.98 10.17
N ARG A 332 -12.16 18.25 10.12
CA ARG A 332 -10.83 18.66 9.63
C ARG A 332 -10.51 18.17 8.19
N SER A 333 -11.53 17.91 7.38
CA SER A 333 -11.37 17.34 6.04
C SER A 333 -12.46 17.81 5.09
N ASN A 334 -12.06 18.24 3.88
CA ASN A 334 -12.98 18.44 2.75
C ASN A 334 -13.09 17.16 1.93
N LEU A 335 -13.61 16.09 2.55
CA LEU A 335 -13.69 14.76 1.95
C LEU A 335 -14.31 14.78 0.54
N LEU A 336 -15.51 15.34 0.40
CA LEU A 336 -16.26 15.30 -0.86
C LEU A 336 -15.70 16.26 -1.91
N GLY A 337 -15.12 17.40 -1.50
CA GLY A 337 -14.62 18.41 -2.43
C GLY A 337 -13.15 18.28 -2.82
N SER A 338 -12.32 17.50 -2.10
CA SER A 338 -10.87 17.48 -2.35
C SER A 338 -10.22 16.11 -2.20
N SER A 339 -10.75 15.22 -1.35
CA SER A 339 -10.08 13.97 -1.03
C SER A 339 -10.71 12.74 -1.69
N GLY A 340 -12.00 12.78 -1.99
CA GLY A 340 -12.79 11.67 -2.54
C GLY A 340 -12.52 11.42 -4.02
N LYS A 341 -11.78 10.35 -4.33
CA LYS A 341 -11.59 9.89 -5.72
C LYS A 341 -12.84 9.12 -6.13
N GLY A 342 -13.36 9.41 -7.32
CA GLY A 342 -14.67 8.91 -7.74
C GLY A 342 -15.83 9.65 -7.06
N HIS A 343 -15.74 10.99 -6.94
CA HIS A 343 -16.74 11.86 -6.32
C HIS A 343 -18.19 11.51 -6.71
N GLU A 344 -18.45 11.33 -8.00
CA GLU A 344 -19.79 11.03 -8.52
C GLU A 344 -20.37 9.71 -7.97
N PHE A 345 -19.52 8.72 -7.72
CA PHE A 345 -19.92 7.46 -7.09
C PHE A 345 -20.25 7.66 -5.61
N MET A 346 -19.57 8.57 -4.92
CA MET A 346 -19.92 8.94 -3.55
C MET A 346 -21.28 9.65 -3.51
N LEU A 347 -21.55 10.58 -4.43
CA LEU A 347 -22.85 11.26 -4.51
C LEU A 347 -23.99 10.26 -4.72
N LYS A 348 -23.83 9.33 -5.68
CA LYS A 348 -24.83 8.31 -5.99
C LYS A 348 -25.03 7.30 -4.85
N TYR A 349 -23.96 6.63 -4.45
CA TYR A 349 -24.07 5.43 -3.63
C TYR A 349 -23.96 5.69 -2.12
N LEU A 350 -23.23 6.73 -1.69
CA LEU A 350 -23.17 7.10 -0.28
C LEU A 350 -24.30 8.07 0.08
N LEU A 351 -24.45 9.16 -0.68
CA LEU A 351 -25.40 10.23 -0.34
C LEU A 351 -26.79 10.05 -0.96
N GLY A 352 -26.91 9.36 -2.09
CA GLY A 352 -28.18 9.21 -2.80
C GLY A 352 -28.68 10.52 -3.39
N THR A 353 -27.77 11.40 -3.83
CA THR A 353 -28.09 12.72 -4.39
C THR A 353 -27.79 12.79 -5.88
N GLU A 354 -28.06 13.94 -6.50
CA GLU A 354 -27.77 14.20 -7.92
C GLU A 354 -26.31 13.90 -8.24
N HIS A 355 -26.08 13.20 -9.36
CA HIS A 355 -24.76 12.76 -9.78
C HIS A 355 -24.59 12.85 -11.30
N GLY A 356 -23.35 12.94 -11.76
CA GLY A 356 -22.95 13.06 -13.16
C GLY A 356 -22.56 11.76 -13.86
N ILE A 357 -22.65 10.59 -13.22
CA ILE A 357 -22.28 9.29 -13.83
C ILE A 357 -23.06 9.05 -15.13
N GLN A 358 -22.35 8.98 -16.26
CA GLN A 358 -22.90 8.66 -17.58
C GLN A 358 -22.70 7.19 -17.99
N GLY A 359 -21.68 6.53 -17.42
CA GLY A 359 -21.35 5.14 -17.73
C GLY A 359 -22.39 4.18 -17.17
N LYS A 360 -22.56 3.04 -17.85
CA LYS A 360 -23.32 1.89 -17.34
C LYS A 360 -22.43 1.05 -16.43
N ASP A 361 -23.00 0.33 -15.47
CA ASP A 361 -22.23 -0.62 -14.68
C ASP A 361 -21.89 -1.89 -15.48
N LEU A 362 -20.93 -2.68 -14.98
CA LEU A 362 -20.50 -3.93 -15.61
C LEU A 362 -21.66 -4.90 -15.87
N GLY A 363 -22.67 -4.94 -15.01
CA GLY A 363 -23.83 -5.79 -15.20
C GLY A 363 -24.65 -5.42 -16.43
N GLN A 364 -24.86 -4.13 -16.66
CA GLN A 364 -25.55 -3.61 -17.84
C GLN A 364 -24.69 -3.61 -19.10
N GLN A 365 -23.37 -3.52 -18.96
CA GLN A 365 -22.42 -3.61 -20.07
C GLN A 365 -22.13 -5.06 -20.50
N GLY A 366 -22.53 -6.06 -19.71
CA GLY A 366 -22.14 -7.45 -19.93
C GLY A 366 -20.67 -7.74 -19.62
N GLY A 367 -20.07 -6.93 -18.74
CA GLY A 367 -18.71 -7.10 -18.24
C GLY A 367 -18.59 -8.24 -17.22
N VAL A 368 -17.36 -8.50 -16.79
CA VAL A 368 -17.05 -9.54 -15.80
C VAL A 368 -17.55 -9.09 -14.42
N LYS A 369 -18.43 -9.90 -13.81
CA LYS A 369 -18.93 -9.67 -12.45
C LYS A 369 -17.97 -10.30 -11.42
N PRO A 370 -17.92 -9.76 -10.19
CA PRO A 370 -17.14 -10.35 -9.10
C PRO A 370 -17.62 -11.77 -8.75
N GLU A 371 -16.68 -12.58 -8.26
CA GLU A 371 -16.90 -13.97 -7.84
C GLU A 371 -17.27 -14.08 -6.36
N GLU A 372 -16.74 -13.20 -5.50
CA GLU A 372 -16.90 -13.24 -4.04
C GLU A 372 -18.02 -12.32 -3.55
N VAL A 373 -18.47 -11.39 -4.39
CA VAL A 373 -19.50 -10.40 -4.07
C VAL A 373 -20.83 -10.77 -4.70
N ASP A 374 -21.89 -10.83 -3.89
CA ASP A 374 -23.25 -11.06 -4.33
C ASP A 374 -23.75 -9.86 -5.17
N TRP A 375 -23.66 -9.97 -6.50
CA TRP A 375 -24.10 -8.92 -7.43
C TRP A 375 -25.60 -8.65 -7.32
N GLN A 376 -25.98 -7.41 -7.04
CA GLN A 376 -27.36 -6.93 -7.18
C GLN A 376 -27.52 -6.20 -8.51
N ASP A 377 -28.60 -6.50 -9.27
CA ASP A 377 -28.83 -5.85 -10.56
C ASP A 377 -28.97 -4.33 -10.44
N ASN A 378 -29.57 -3.86 -9.35
CA ASN A 378 -29.59 -2.45 -8.97
C ASN A 378 -28.72 -2.27 -7.73
N GLY A 379 -27.67 -1.45 -7.84
CA GLY A 379 -26.83 -1.12 -6.69
C GLY A 379 -27.59 -0.28 -5.67
N LEU A 380 -27.26 -0.45 -4.39
CA LEU A 380 -27.89 0.29 -3.29
C LEU A 380 -27.40 1.75 -3.26
N GLU A 381 -28.30 2.68 -3.59
CA GLU A 381 -28.06 4.13 -3.53
C GLU A 381 -28.37 4.72 -2.15
N GLY A 382 -27.73 5.82 -1.79
CA GLY A 382 -28.01 6.52 -0.52
C GLY A 382 -27.76 5.67 0.73
N LYS A 383 -26.56 5.10 0.86
CA LYS A 383 -26.22 4.24 1.99
C LYS A 383 -26.13 4.97 3.34
N LEU A 384 -25.83 6.27 3.36
CA LEU A 384 -25.74 7.04 4.60
C LEU A 384 -27.11 7.58 5.00
N ASP A 385 -27.46 7.37 6.26
CA ASP A 385 -28.65 7.95 6.89
C ASP A 385 -28.36 9.34 7.49
N LEU A 386 -27.09 9.62 7.81
CA LEU A 386 -26.65 10.88 8.41
C LEU A 386 -25.20 11.21 8.06
N VAL A 387 -24.97 12.45 7.61
CA VAL A 387 -23.66 13.06 7.41
C VAL A 387 -23.53 14.29 8.31
N VAL A 388 -22.58 14.24 9.24
CA VAL A 388 -22.26 15.36 10.14
C VAL A 388 -20.88 15.87 9.81
N THR A 389 -20.76 17.18 9.54
CA THR A 389 -19.48 17.82 9.27
C THR A 389 -19.15 18.87 10.30
N LEU A 390 -17.97 18.77 10.92
CA LEU A 390 -17.39 19.81 11.78
C LEU A 390 -16.41 20.62 10.95
N ASP A 391 -16.72 21.90 10.74
CA ASP A 391 -15.88 22.79 9.92
C ASP A 391 -15.98 24.24 10.42
N PHE A 392 -14.91 25.00 10.23
CA PHE A 392 -14.85 26.42 10.61
C PHE A 392 -15.22 27.31 9.42
N ARG A 393 -15.36 26.70 8.23
CA ARG A 393 -15.83 27.33 7.00
C ARG A 393 -16.82 26.42 6.29
N LEU A 394 -17.67 27.00 5.45
CA LEU A 394 -18.58 26.21 4.62
C LEU A 394 -17.82 25.56 3.46
N SER A 395 -17.32 24.34 3.66
CA SER A 395 -16.63 23.55 2.62
C SER A 395 -17.62 22.83 1.69
N SER A 396 -17.14 22.26 0.58
CA SER A 396 -17.99 21.46 -0.31
C SER A 396 -18.59 20.27 0.41
N THR A 397 -17.86 19.64 1.34
CA THR A 397 -18.43 18.60 2.20
C THR A 397 -19.59 19.13 3.03
N CYS A 398 -19.48 20.34 3.61
CA CYS A 398 -20.60 20.94 4.36
C CYS A 398 -21.85 21.10 3.51
N LEU A 399 -21.71 21.49 2.24
CA LEU A 399 -22.85 21.65 1.32
C LEU A 399 -23.64 20.36 1.09
N TYR A 400 -23.00 19.20 1.28
CA TYR A 400 -23.61 17.87 1.16
C TYR A 400 -23.94 17.23 2.52
N SER A 401 -23.73 17.93 3.63
CA SER A 401 -23.94 17.38 4.98
C SER A 401 -25.33 17.74 5.52
N ASP A 402 -25.93 16.84 6.29
CA ASP A 402 -27.20 17.06 6.96
C ASP A 402 -27.07 18.01 8.15
N ILE A 403 -25.96 17.86 8.89
CA ILE A 403 -25.64 18.68 10.05
C ILE A 403 -24.25 19.28 9.88
N ILE A 404 -24.15 20.59 10.07
CA ILE A 404 -22.87 21.31 10.11
C ILE A 404 -22.69 21.86 11.52
N LEU A 405 -21.59 21.48 12.16
CA LEU A 405 -21.24 21.94 13.51
C LEU A 405 -20.08 22.95 13.41
N PRO A 406 -20.24 24.19 13.89
CA PRO A 406 -19.21 25.21 13.78
C PRO A 406 -18.03 24.90 14.71
N THR A 407 -16.86 24.63 14.14
CA THR A 407 -15.62 24.44 14.93
C THR A 407 -14.83 25.73 15.04
N ALA A 408 -14.15 25.91 16.17
CA ALA A 408 -13.22 27.01 16.42
C ALA A 408 -12.01 26.93 15.46
N THR A 409 -11.56 28.09 14.99
CA THR A 409 -10.36 28.24 14.16
C THR A 409 -9.09 28.03 14.99
N TRP A 410 -7.92 28.06 14.33
CA TRP A 410 -6.64 27.70 14.96
C TRP A 410 -6.21 28.61 16.12
N TYR A 411 -6.67 29.87 16.15
CA TYR A 411 -6.31 30.83 17.21
C TYR A 411 -7.38 30.97 18.29
N GLU A 412 -8.39 30.11 18.26
CA GLU A 412 -9.51 30.09 19.20
C GLU A 412 -9.53 28.82 20.05
N LYS A 413 -8.50 27.97 19.94
CA LYS A 413 -8.40 26.70 20.65
C LYS A 413 -6.96 26.31 20.96
N ASP A 414 -6.81 25.51 21.99
CA ASP A 414 -5.56 24.84 22.30
C ASP A 414 -5.47 23.52 21.53
N ASP A 415 -4.35 23.30 20.82
CA ASP A 415 -4.07 22.06 20.09
C ASP A 415 -2.55 21.91 19.86
N MET A 416 -2.12 20.80 19.27
CA MET A 416 -0.73 20.55 18.90
C MET A 416 -0.61 20.30 17.39
N ASN A 417 0.39 20.90 16.77
CA ASN A 417 0.75 20.64 15.38
C ASN A 417 2.16 20.03 15.29
N THR A 418 2.31 19.00 14.46
CA THR A 418 3.60 18.39 14.14
C THR A 418 3.73 18.12 12.64
N SER A 419 4.93 18.28 12.10
CA SER A 419 5.26 17.92 10.73
C SER A 419 6.55 17.07 10.68
N ASP A 420 6.69 16.35 9.57
CA ASP A 420 7.90 15.67 9.11
C ASP A 420 9.01 16.63 8.68
N MET A 421 8.67 17.83 8.22
CA MET A 421 9.61 18.85 7.71
C MET A 421 10.59 19.38 8.76
N HIS A 422 10.25 19.31 10.04
CA HIS A 422 11.11 19.76 11.14
C HIS A 422 10.90 18.92 12.42
N PRO A 423 11.86 18.90 13.36
CA PRO A 423 11.77 18.10 14.58
C PRO A 423 10.89 18.69 15.70
N PHE A 424 10.39 19.91 15.52
CA PHE A 424 9.66 20.63 16.58
C PHE A 424 8.19 20.23 16.67
N ILE A 425 7.66 20.36 17.89
CA ILE A 425 6.24 20.32 18.20
C ILE A 425 5.78 21.77 18.37
N HIS A 426 4.73 22.16 17.65
CA HIS A 426 4.17 23.51 17.72
C HIS A 426 2.88 23.48 18.54
N PRO A 427 2.88 24.00 19.77
CA PRO A 427 1.65 24.21 20.52
C PRO A 427 0.88 25.40 19.90
N LEU A 428 -0.41 25.21 19.69
CA LEU A 428 -1.36 26.27 19.41
C LEU A 428 -2.03 26.65 20.73
N SER A 429 -2.17 27.95 20.98
CA SER A 429 -2.89 28.47 22.14
C SER A 429 -3.97 29.42 21.68
N ALA A 430 -5.10 29.39 22.37
CA ALA A 430 -6.19 30.33 22.11
C ALA A 430 -5.72 31.77 22.38
N ALA A 431 -5.73 32.59 21.34
CA ALA A 431 -5.46 34.03 21.42
C ALA A 431 -6.72 34.83 21.74
N VAL A 432 -7.89 34.31 21.34
CA VAL A 432 -9.23 34.85 21.60
C VAL A 432 -10.20 33.70 21.85
N ASP A 433 -11.36 34.01 22.44
CA ASP A 433 -12.43 33.02 22.61
C ASP A 433 -13.04 32.62 21.25
N PRO A 434 -13.54 31.37 21.09
CA PRO A 434 -14.27 30.96 19.90
C PRO A 434 -15.39 31.93 19.51
N ALA A 435 -15.37 32.39 18.26
CA ALA A 435 -16.42 33.28 17.77
C ALA A 435 -17.80 32.60 17.72
N TRP A 436 -18.84 33.39 18.01
CA TRP A 436 -20.25 32.97 17.91
C TRP A 436 -20.57 31.76 18.81
N GLU A 437 -21.19 30.72 18.24
CA GLU A 437 -21.49 29.46 18.92
C GLU A 437 -20.44 28.37 18.61
N ALA A 438 -19.31 28.76 18.00
CA ALA A 438 -18.25 27.81 17.69
C ALA A 438 -17.65 27.21 18.95
N LYS A 439 -17.19 25.97 18.85
CA LYS A 439 -16.52 25.24 19.93
C LYS A 439 -15.28 24.53 19.37
N SER A 440 -14.29 24.23 20.19
CA SER A 440 -13.20 23.36 19.75
C SER A 440 -13.76 21.98 19.37
N ASP A 441 -13.08 21.25 18.47
CA ASP A 441 -13.50 19.91 18.05
C ASP A 441 -13.71 18.99 19.27
N TRP A 442 -12.85 19.12 20.28
CA TRP A 442 -12.95 18.39 21.54
C TRP A 442 -14.23 18.71 22.33
N GLU A 443 -14.55 19.99 22.53
CA GLU A 443 -15.77 20.36 23.27
C GLU A 443 -17.05 20.03 22.49
N ILE A 444 -17.01 19.98 21.15
CA ILE A 444 -18.12 19.48 20.33
C ILE A 444 -18.37 18.00 20.63
N TYR A 445 -17.35 17.14 20.54
CA TYR A 445 -17.51 15.71 20.82
C TYR A 445 -17.93 15.43 22.26
N LYS A 446 -17.44 16.22 23.22
CA LYS A 446 -17.85 16.15 24.62
C LYS A 446 -19.31 16.55 24.85
N ALA A 447 -19.87 17.45 24.03
CA ALA A 447 -21.27 17.83 24.11
C ALA A 447 -22.21 16.80 23.45
N ILE A 448 -21.70 16.02 22.49
CA ILE A 448 -22.44 14.92 21.85
C ILE A 448 -22.52 13.70 22.77
N ALA A 449 -21.46 13.41 23.51
CA ALA A 449 -21.38 12.32 24.49
C ALA A 449 -22.20 12.62 25.75
#